data_AF-A0A1Q4DQN8-F1
#
_entry.id   AF-A0A1Q4DQN8-F1
#
_cell.length_a   1.000
_cell.length_b   1.000
_cell.length_c   1.000
_cell.angle_alpha   90.00
_cell.angle_beta   90.00
_cell.angle_gamma   90.00
#
_symmetry.space_group_name_H-M   'P 1'
#
loop_
_entity.id
_entity.type
_entity.pdbx_description
1 polymer ?
#
loop_
_entity_poly.entity_id
_entity_poly.type
_entity_poly.pdbx_seq_one_letter_code
_entity_poly.pdbx_strand_id
1 'polypeptide(L)'
;MISHRRRRSILTALALYSLAAAFIGYFGVHAFTGNHGLRAQQQVEIEITRLEGEVARLKHERAGWEQRVSLLQPDRLDPDMLDERARALLDYADPRDATLLLKTP
;
A
#
# COMPACT_ATOMS: atom_id res chain seq x y z
N MET A 1 -64.34 -44.34 -5.35
CA MET A 1 -63.36 -43.71 -6.26
C MET A 1 -63.08 -42.26 -5.86
N ILE A 2 -62.54 -41.98 -4.67
CA ILE A 2 -62.11 -40.60 -4.28
C ILE A 2 -61.00 -40.66 -3.20
N SER A 3 -59.78 -41.12 -3.53
CA SER A 3 -58.62 -41.00 -2.61
C SER A 3 -57.36 -40.40 -3.25
N HIS A 4 -57.32 -40.31 -4.58
CA HIS A 4 -56.13 -39.81 -5.29
C HIS A 4 -55.89 -38.31 -5.09
N ARG A 5 -56.93 -37.51 -4.82
CA ARG A 5 -56.82 -36.05 -4.66
C ARG A 5 -56.05 -35.67 -3.40
N ARG A 6 -56.30 -36.36 -2.28
CA ARG A 6 -55.62 -36.11 -1.00
C ARG A 6 -54.15 -36.56 -1.02
N ARG A 7 -53.86 -37.71 -1.66
CA ARG A 7 -52.47 -38.17 -1.85
C ARG A 7 -51.67 -37.22 -2.74
N ARG A 8 -52.24 -36.77 -3.86
CA ARG A 8 -51.58 -35.76 -4.72
C ARG A 8 -51.27 -34.48 -3.96
N SER A 9 -52.21 -33.96 -3.17
CA SER A 9 -52.00 -32.76 -2.36
C SER A 9 -50.90 -32.91 -1.30
N ILE A 10 -50.81 -34.07 -0.64
CA ILE A 10 -49.76 -34.34 0.34
C ILE A 10 -48.40 -34.45 -0.35
N LEU A 11 -48.33 -35.16 -1.49
CA LEU A 11 -47.10 -35.29 -2.26
C LEU A 11 -46.61 -33.95 -2.81
N THR A 12 -47.51 -33.08 -3.30
CA THR A 12 -47.14 -31.74 -3.76
C THR A 12 -46.65 -30.86 -2.62
N ALA A 13 -47.25 -30.95 -1.43
CA ALA A 13 -46.80 -30.20 -0.26
C ALA A 13 -45.39 -30.66 0.16
N LEU A 14 -45.16 -31.98 0.24
CA LEU A 14 -43.84 -32.54 0.55
C LEU A 14 -42.79 -32.14 -0.50
N ALA A 15 -43.14 -32.22 -1.79
CA ALA A 15 -42.24 -31.79 -2.86
C ALA A 15 -41.88 -30.30 -2.74
N LEU A 16 -42.87 -29.45 -2.43
CA LEU A 16 -42.64 -28.01 -2.24
C LEU A 16 -41.72 -27.73 -1.06
N TYR A 17 -41.94 -28.38 0.10
CA TYR A 17 -41.10 -28.19 1.28
C TYR A 17 -39.68 -28.72 1.06
N SER A 18 -39.52 -29.88 0.41
CA SER A 18 -38.20 -30.41 0.07
C SER A 18 -37.44 -29.50 -0.88
N LEU A 19 -38.13 -28.94 -1.88
CA LEU A 19 -37.54 -27.98 -2.80
C LEU A 19 -37.11 -26.70 -2.08
N ALA A 20 -37.95 -26.17 -1.20
CA ALA A 20 -37.61 -25.00 -0.38
C ALA A 20 -36.40 -25.26 0.53
N ALA A 21 -36.35 -26.43 1.18
CA ALA A 21 -35.21 -26.84 2.00
C ALA A 21 -33.93 -26.98 1.17
N ALA A 22 -34.01 -27.53 -0.04
CA ALA A 22 -32.87 -27.62 -0.96
C ALA A 22 -32.35 -26.23 -1.37
N PHE A 23 -33.25 -25.29 -1.69
CA PHE A 23 -32.86 -23.91 -1.98
C PHE A 23 -32.20 -23.23 -0.78
N ILE A 24 -32.78 -23.35 0.42
CA ILE A 24 -32.20 -22.78 1.65
C ILE A 24 -30.81 -23.37 1.91
N GLY A 25 -30.64 -24.68 1.77
CA GLY A 25 -29.34 -25.33 1.93
C GLY A 25 -28.32 -24.86 0.90
N TYR A 26 -28.72 -24.79 -0.38
CA TYR A 26 -27.88 -24.31 -1.47
C TYR A 26 -27.42 -22.86 -1.24
N PHE A 27 -28.36 -21.95 -0.97
CA PHE A 27 -28.06 -20.56 -0.68
C PHE A 27 -27.27 -20.39 0.61
N GLY A 28 -27.54 -21.19 1.64
CA GLY A 28 -26.76 -21.20 2.88
C GLY A 28 -25.29 -21.56 2.62
N VAL A 29 -25.03 -22.68 1.95
CA VAL A 29 -23.66 -23.11 1.60
C VAL A 29 -22.97 -22.09 0.69
N HIS A 30 -23.66 -21.56 -0.31
CA HIS A 30 -23.12 -20.52 -1.18
C HIS A 30 -22.88 -19.19 -0.47
N ALA A 31 -23.65 -18.82 0.55
CA ALA A 31 -23.38 -17.63 1.36
C ALA A 31 -22.09 -17.79 2.17
N PHE A 32 -21.77 -18.99 2.64
CA PHE A 32 -20.52 -19.28 3.35
C PHE A 32 -19.31 -19.46 2.42
N THR A 33 -19.52 -19.95 1.19
CA THR A 33 -18.45 -20.36 0.26
C THR A 33 -18.26 -19.36 -0.90
N GLY A 34 -19.18 -18.42 -1.08
CA GLY A 34 -19.13 -17.43 -2.15
C GLY A 34 -18.00 -16.41 -1.95
N ASN A 35 -17.56 -15.81 -3.06
CA ASN A 35 -16.50 -14.81 -3.13
C ASN A 35 -16.77 -13.53 -2.30
N HIS A 36 -17.99 -13.37 -1.77
CA HIS A 36 -18.43 -12.28 -0.89
C HIS A 36 -18.89 -12.79 0.49
N GLY A 37 -18.61 -14.05 0.81
CA GLY A 37 -18.90 -14.62 2.13
C GLY A 37 -18.03 -13.97 3.19
N LEU A 38 -18.47 -14.06 4.45
CA LEU A 38 -17.83 -13.45 5.63
C LEU A 38 -16.30 -13.70 5.73
N ARG A 39 -15.81 -14.79 5.13
CA ARG A 39 -14.37 -15.15 5.10
C ARG A 39 -13.56 -14.42 4.04
N ALA A 40 -14.15 -14.10 2.89
CA ALA A 40 -13.46 -13.36 1.83
C ALA A 40 -13.16 -11.92 2.27
N GLN A 41 -14.08 -11.31 3.01
CA GLN A 41 -13.90 -9.97 3.57
C GLN A 41 -12.71 -9.91 4.54
N GLN A 42 -12.49 -10.95 5.35
CA GLN A 42 -11.36 -10.99 6.28
C GLN A 42 -10.01 -11.08 5.57
N GLN A 43 -9.91 -11.88 4.50
CA GLN A 43 -8.67 -12.01 3.74
C GLN A 43 -8.31 -10.70 3.02
N VAL A 44 -9.31 -10.05 2.43
CA VAL A 44 -9.14 -8.74 1.79
C VAL A 44 -8.71 -7.68 2.80
N GLU A 45 -9.32 -7.65 3.99
CA GLU A 45 -8.96 -6.68 5.04
C GLU A 45 -7.51 -6.86 5.53
N ILE A 46 -7.08 -8.11 5.70
CA ILE A 46 -5.68 -8.43 6.06
C ILE A 46 -4.73 -7.97 4.96
N GLU A 47 -5.09 -8.19 3.69
CA GLU A 47 -4.27 -7.79 2.56
C GLU A 47 -4.19 -6.26 2.41
N ILE A 48 -5.30 -5.55 2.61
CA ILE A 48 -5.33 -4.09 2.68
C ILE A 48 -4.37 -3.60 3.76
N THR A 49 -4.50 -4.12 4.98
CA THR A 49 -3.64 -3.72 6.11
C THR A 49 -2.15 -3.97 5.81
N ARG A 50 -1.83 -5.11 5.18
CA ARG A 50 -0.45 -5.44 4.77
C ARG A 50 0.08 -4.44 3.75
N LEU A 51 -0.70 -4.15 2.71
CA LEU A 51 -0.31 -3.23 1.63
C LEU A 51 -0.16 -1.80 2.12
N GLU A 52 -1.04 -1.34 3.02
CA GLU A 52 -0.91 -0.03 3.65
C GLU A 52 0.39 0.10 4.45
N GLY A 53 0.76 -0.95 5.20
CA GLY A 53 2.06 -1.02 5.89
C GLY A 53 3.25 -0.97 4.92
N GLU A 54 3.18 -1.66 3.80
CA GLU A 54 4.23 -1.62 2.76
C GLU A 54 4.36 -0.23 2.14
N VAL A 55 3.25 0.43 1.84
CA VAL A 55 3.25 1.80 1.31
C VAL A 55 3.86 2.77 2.32
N ALA A 56 3.51 2.66 3.60
CA ALA A 56 4.09 3.51 4.64
C ALA A 56 5.61 3.33 4.75
N ARG A 57 6.08 2.07 4.72
CA ARG A 57 7.51 1.74 4.73
C ARG A 57 8.24 2.31 3.51
N LEU A 58 7.70 2.10 2.31
CA LEU A 58 8.31 2.56 1.06
C LEU A 58 8.33 4.09 0.98
N LYS A 59 7.30 4.78 1.50
CA LYS A 59 7.30 6.24 1.59
C LYS A 59 8.41 6.75 2.52
N HIS A 60 8.62 6.11 3.67
CA HIS A 60 9.72 6.46 4.56
C HIS A 60 11.08 6.25 3.92
N GLU A 61 11.27 5.12 3.25
CA GLU A 61 12.51 4.82 2.54
C GLU A 61 12.77 5.85 1.43
N ARG A 62 11.74 6.15 0.62
CA ARG A 62 11.81 7.18 -0.42
C ARG A 62 12.20 8.53 0.15
N ALA A 63 11.58 8.98 1.25
CA ALA A 63 11.92 10.27 1.87
C ALA A 63 13.39 10.33 2.32
N GLY A 64 13.91 9.22 2.88
CA GLY A 64 15.33 9.12 3.26
C GLY A 64 16.27 9.20 2.05
N TRP A 65 15.93 8.52 0.95
CA TRP A 65 16.69 8.60 -0.29
C TRP A 65 16.57 9.98 -0.96
N GLU A 66 15.40 10.60 -0.96
CA GLU A 66 15.20 11.95 -1.49
C GLU A 66 16.05 12.98 -0.75
N GLN A 67 16.15 12.88 0.58
CA GLN A 67 17.05 13.73 1.35
C GLN A 67 18.52 13.52 0.95
N ARG A 68 18.96 12.26 0.81
CA ARG A 68 20.34 11.95 0.39
C ARG A 68 20.64 12.42 -1.02
N VAL A 69 19.71 12.22 -1.97
CA VAL A 69 19.83 12.69 -3.35
C VAL A 69 19.87 14.22 -3.37
N SER A 70 19.06 14.90 -2.55
CA SER A 70 19.08 16.37 -2.49
C SER A 70 20.43 16.94 -2.05
N LEU A 71 21.20 16.20 -1.23
CA LEU A 71 22.56 16.57 -0.82
C LEU A 71 23.60 16.30 -1.91
N LEU A 72 23.28 15.43 -2.89
CA LEU A 72 24.16 15.04 -3.99
C LEU A 72 23.82 15.77 -5.30
N GLN A 73 22.71 16.53 -5.34
CA GLN A 73 22.20 17.11 -6.57
C GLN A 73 22.95 18.41 -6.90
N PRO A 74 23.74 18.46 -7.99
CA PRO A 74 24.56 19.62 -8.33
C PRO A 74 23.77 20.84 -8.77
N ASP A 75 22.48 20.69 -9.13
CA ASP A 75 21.60 21.82 -9.47
C ASP A 75 21.21 22.67 -8.25
N ARG A 76 21.56 22.24 -7.03
CA ARG A 76 21.56 23.06 -5.81
C ARG A 76 22.97 23.19 -5.20
N LEU A 77 24.03 23.16 -6.01
CA LEU A 77 25.34 23.55 -5.48
C LEU A 77 25.27 25.04 -5.12
N ASP A 78 25.45 25.31 -3.82
CA ASP A 78 25.58 26.67 -3.31
C ASP A 78 26.78 27.34 -3.99
N PRO A 79 26.62 28.52 -4.63
CA PRO A 79 27.74 29.28 -5.20
C PRO A 79 28.89 29.48 -4.21
N ASP A 80 28.59 29.61 -2.91
CA ASP A 80 29.60 29.78 -1.88
C ASP A 80 30.44 28.49 -1.68
N MET A 81 29.82 27.31 -1.79
CA MET A 81 30.54 26.03 -1.74
C MET A 81 31.46 25.84 -2.95
N LEU A 82 31.08 26.35 -4.13
CA LEU A 82 31.93 26.37 -5.31
C LEU A 82 33.11 27.32 -5.13
N ASP A 83 32.86 28.51 -4.57
CA ASP A 83 33.91 29.50 -4.32
C ASP A 83 34.92 28.98 -3.28
N GLU A 84 34.47 28.38 -2.18
CA GLU A 84 35.37 27.74 -1.21
C GLU A 84 36.23 26.64 -1.85
N ARG A 85 35.65 25.80 -2.72
CA ARG A 85 36.41 24.76 -3.42
C ARG A 85 37.39 25.34 -4.44
N ALA A 86 37.03 26.41 -5.14
CA ALA A 86 37.91 27.10 -6.05
C ALA A 86 39.09 27.72 -5.30
N ARG A 87 38.84 28.41 -4.17
CA ARG A 87 39.90 28.98 -3.31
C ARG A 87 40.83 27.91 -2.77
N ALA A 88 40.29 26.79 -2.28
CA ALA A 88 41.09 25.70 -1.73
C ALA A 88 41.95 24.96 -2.77
N LEU A 89 41.46 24.81 -4.02
CA LEU A 89 42.18 24.08 -5.07
C LEU A 89 43.14 24.95 -5.88
N LEU A 90 42.78 26.21 -6.12
CA LEU A 90 43.53 27.13 -6.98
C LEU A 90 44.42 28.09 -6.20
N ASP A 91 44.45 27.96 -4.87
CA ASP A 91 45.10 28.91 -3.95
C ASP A 91 44.66 30.37 -4.27
N TYR A 92 43.38 30.49 -4.63
CA TYR A 92 42.80 31.73 -5.12
C TYR A 92 42.30 32.55 -3.93
N ALA A 93 42.73 33.80 -3.83
CA ALA A 93 42.25 34.77 -2.85
C ALA A 93 41.69 35.99 -3.59
N ASP A 94 40.50 36.47 -3.21
CA ASP A 94 39.94 37.70 -3.79
C ASP A 94 40.89 38.87 -3.45
N PRO A 95 41.21 39.77 -4.39
CA PRO A 95 42.06 40.94 -4.14
C PRO A 95 41.57 41.86 -3.00
N ARG A 96 40.32 41.73 -2.58
CA ARG A 96 39.70 42.46 -1.47
C ARG A 96 39.76 41.72 -0.14
N ASP A 97 40.19 40.46 -0.12
CA ASP A 97 40.35 39.70 1.11
C ASP A 97 41.63 40.11 1.85
N ALA A 98 41.52 40.33 3.16
CA ALA A 98 42.65 40.65 4.02
C ALA A 98 43.50 39.39 4.24
N THR A 99 44.65 39.31 3.59
CA THR A 99 45.61 38.22 3.77
C THR A 99 46.63 38.57 4.84
N LEU A 100 46.89 37.62 5.75
CA LEU A 100 47.87 37.78 6.84
C LEU A 100 49.04 36.83 6.60
N LEU A 101 50.22 37.39 6.31
CA LEU A 101 51.46 36.63 6.19
C LEU A 101 51.91 36.15 7.57
N LEU A 102 51.67 34.87 7.85
CA LEU A 102 52.19 34.22 9.05
C LEU A 102 53.69 33.98 8.86
N LYS A 103 54.52 34.64 9.68
CA LYS A 103 55.96 34.38 9.75
C LYS A 103 56.15 33.05 10.47
N THR A 104 56.34 31.98 9.70
CA THR A 104 56.74 30.67 10.22
C THR A 104 58.12 30.78 10.88
N PRO A 105 58.36 30.15 12.05
CA PRO A 105 59.68 30.12 12.68
C PRO A 105 60.73 29.38 11.85
#